data_AF-K6YQX4-F1
#
_entry.id   AF-K6YQX4-F1
#
_cell.length_a   1.000
_cell.length_b   1.000
_cell.length_c   1.000
_cell.angle_alpha   90.00
_cell.angle_beta   90.00
_cell.angle_gamma   90.00
#
_symmetry.space_group_name_H-M   'P 1'
#
loop_
_entity.id
_entity.type
_entity.pdbx_description
1 polymer ?
#
loop_
_entity_poly.entity_id
_entity_poly.type
_entity_poly.pdbx_seq_one_letter_code
_entity_poly.pdbx_strand_id
1 'polypeptide(L)'
;MITRQAFHYIYVNANCLTELALRNLSSDLDSLIDNLEPIENADLTLEFELETNLEDLNFDAMEGLEFYDPEMDTNITEPVSPPPLKDVASELHTNTPEQEGDFDIDTYMSNVYSLEEQLIERIDSAYNKIEHLQIKKLLDLLPSELPAIDGKLSGEEMSLWLAQYSNDDGSITDLLVTIRQLDFT
;
A
#
# COMPACT_ATOMS: atom_id res chain seq x y z
N MET A 1 -12.84 -21.69 6.16
CA MET A 1 -12.92 -20.98 4.86
C MET A 1 -13.01 -19.51 5.19
N ILE A 2 -12.18 -18.68 4.57
CA ILE A 2 -12.20 -17.22 4.77
C ILE A 2 -13.39 -16.68 3.99
N THR A 3 -14.18 -15.78 4.59
CA THR A 3 -15.32 -15.17 3.92
C THR A 3 -14.83 -14.13 2.91
N ARG A 4 -15.61 -13.86 1.87
CA ARG A 4 -15.28 -12.80 0.90
C ARG A 4 -15.05 -11.44 1.57
N GLN A 5 -15.85 -11.12 2.58
CA GLN A 5 -15.72 -9.87 3.32
C GLN A 5 -14.43 -9.81 4.15
N ALA A 6 -14.07 -10.89 4.84
CA ALA A 6 -12.80 -10.95 5.57
C ALA A 6 -11.61 -10.83 4.59
N PHE A 7 -11.68 -11.51 3.45
CA PHE A 7 -10.64 -11.42 2.42
C PHE A 7 -10.52 -10.02 1.82
N HIS A 8 -11.62 -9.31 1.59
CA HIS A 8 -11.61 -7.91 1.16
C HIS A 8 -10.71 -7.08 2.07
N TYR A 9 -10.96 -7.12 3.39
CA TYR A 9 -10.17 -6.32 4.33
C TYR A 9 -8.73 -6.77 4.42
N ILE A 10 -8.47 -8.09 4.42
CA ILE A 10 -7.09 -8.62 4.36
C ILE A 10 -6.36 -8.07 3.14
N TYR A 11 -7.01 -8.10 1.98
CA TYR A 11 -6.44 -7.63 0.72
C TYR A 11 -6.12 -6.14 0.77
N VAL A 12 -7.08 -5.29 1.18
CA VAL A 12 -6.88 -3.85 1.31
C VAL A 12 -5.76 -3.54 2.32
N ASN A 13 -5.83 -4.11 3.52
CA ASN A 13 -4.90 -3.82 4.60
C ASN A 13 -3.47 -4.28 4.28
N ALA A 14 -3.30 -5.45 3.68
CA ALA A 14 -1.99 -5.94 3.27
C ALA A 14 -1.36 -5.02 2.19
N ASN A 15 -2.17 -4.56 1.24
CA ASN A 15 -1.69 -3.64 0.21
C ASN A 15 -1.30 -2.28 0.78
N CYS A 16 -2.10 -1.71 1.69
CA CYS A 16 -1.75 -0.50 2.44
C CYS A 16 -0.47 -0.69 3.25
N LEU A 17 -0.35 -1.79 4.01
CA LEU A 17 0.83 -2.05 4.84
C LEU A 17 2.11 -2.10 3.99
N THR A 18 2.03 -2.73 2.81
CA THR A 18 3.15 -2.78 1.86
C THR A 18 3.54 -1.40 1.34
N GLU A 19 2.56 -0.59 0.91
CA GLU A 19 2.79 0.75 0.38
C GLU A 19 3.37 1.70 1.44
N LEU A 20 2.80 1.67 2.64
CA LEU A 20 3.24 2.47 3.77
C LEU A 20 4.64 2.07 4.27
N ALA A 21 4.95 0.77 4.30
CA ALA A 21 6.28 0.30 4.67
C ALA A 21 7.35 0.82 3.69
N LEU A 22 7.03 0.83 2.39
CA LEU A 22 7.93 1.40 1.37
C LEU A 22 8.08 2.90 1.48
N ARG A 23 6.99 3.62 1.76
CA ARG A 23 7.06 5.06 2.02
C ARG A 23 8.01 5.36 3.18
N ASN A 24 7.93 4.60 4.26
CA ASN A 24 8.85 4.76 5.40
C ASN A 24 10.30 4.47 4.99
N LEU A 25 10.55 3.41 4.21
CA LEU A 25 11.89 3.10 3.70
C LEU A 25 12.44 4.21 2.79
N SER A 26 11.60 4.80 1.92
CA SER A 26 12.01 5.93 1.06
C SER A 26 12.34 7.16 1.88
N SER A 27 11.48 7.51 2.84
CA SER A 27 11.71 8.66 3.74
C SER A 27 12.95 8.47 4.60
N ASP A 28 13.21 7.25 5.08
CA ASP A 28 14.41 6.92 5.83
C ASP A 28 15.67 7.06 4.96
N LEU A 29 15.61 6.60 3.70
CA LEU A 29 16.69 6.73 2.72
C LEU A 29 16.97 8.21 2.38
N ASP A 30 15.95 9.00 2.11
CA ASP A 30 16.08 10.43 1.81
C ASP A 30 16.68 11.18 3.00
N SER A 31 16.22 10.87 4.22
CA SER A 31 16.82 11.43 5.45
C SER A 31 18.28 11.01 5.66
N LEU A 32 18.66 9.79 5.27
CA LEU A 32 20.04 9.31 5.35
C LEU A 32 20.94 10.03 4.34
N ILE A 33 20.44 10.25 3.13
CA ILE A 33 21.13 10.96 2.05
C ILE A 33 21.32 12.43 2.43
N ASP A 34 20.30 13.08 2.99
CA ASP A 34 20.38 14.49 3.43
C ASP A 34 21.35 14.68 4.60
N ASN A 35 21.55 13.65 5.43
CA ASN A 35 22.51 13.65 6.53
C ASN A 35 23.93 13.25 6.11
N LEU A 36 24.15 12.82 4.87
CA LEU A 36 25.48 12.56 4.31
C LEU A 36 25.99 13.84 3.65
N GLU A 37 27.02 14.47 4.25
CA GLU A 37 27.79 15.52 3.55
C GLU A 37 28.20 15.03 2.16
N PRO A 38 28.20 15.87 1.12
CA PRO A 38 28.50 15.44 -0.24
C PRO A 38 29.94 14.89 -0.30
N ILE A 39 30.07 13.57 -0.32
CA ILE A 39 31.34 12.90 -0.51
C ILE A 39 31.67 13.01 -2.00
N GLU A 40 32.40 14.06 -2.37
CA GLU A 40 33.08 14.14 -3.66
C GLU A 40 34.06 12.96 -3.74
N ASN A 41 33.66 11.91 -4.46
CA ASN A 41 34.43 10.70 -4.79
C ASN A 41 34.50 9.63 -3.69
N ALA A 42 33.50 8.74 -3.67
CA ALA A 42 33.75 7.31 -3.47
C ALA A 42 32.58 6.53 -4.07
N ASP A 43 32.90 5.46 -4.81
CA ASP A 43 32.02 4.36 -5.18
C ASP A 43 31.37 3.73 -3.92
N LEU A 44 30.46 4.45 -3.26
CA LEU A 44 29.51 3.87 -2.33
C LEU A 44 28.39 3.26 -3.19
N THR A 45 28.74 2.17 -3.86
CA THR A 45 27.81 1.05 -3.99
C THR A 45 27.50 0.64 -2.55
N LEU A 46 26.50 1.32 -1.96
CA LEU A 46 25.82 0.84 -0.77
C LEU A 46 25.17 -0.48 -1.21
N GLU A 47 25.95 -1.55 -1.14
CA GLU A 47 25.44 -2.91 -0.91
C GLU A 47 24.80 -2.88 0.48
N PHE A 48 23.70 -2.15 0.59
CA PHE A 48 22.72 -2.40 1.61
C PHE A 48 22.14 -3.74 1.18
N GLU A 49 22.65 -4.82 1.78
CA GLU A 49 22.03 -6.16 1.75
C GLU A 49 20.64 -6.03 2.41
N LEU A 50 19.73 -5.31 1.76
CA LEU A 50 18.30 -5.56 1.86
C LEU A 50 18.11 -6.86 1.09
N GLU A 51 18.36 -7.97 1.77
CA GLU A 51 17.85 -9.30 1.45
C GLU A 51 16.31 -9.33 1.54
N THR A 52 15.65 -8.21 1.26
CA THR A 52 14.21 -8.14 1.13
C THR A 52 13.92 -8.45 -0.33
N ASN A 53 13.13 -9.51 -0.55
CA ASN A 53 12.57 -9.90 -1.84
C ASN A 53 11.58 -8.83 -2.37
N LEU A 54 11.95 -7.55 -2.34
CA LEU A 54 11.18 -6.41 -2.85
C LEU A 54 11.26 -6.33 -4.38
N GLU A 55 12.30 -6.93 -4.99
CA GLU A 55 12.45 -6.96 -6.46
C GLU A 55 11.33 -7.75 -7.16
N ASP A 56 10.65 -8.67 -6.45
CA ASP A 56 9.52 -9.46 -6.96
C ASP A 56 8.15 -8.81 -6.69
N LEU A 57 8.11 -7.64 -6.04
CA LEU A 57 6.86 -6.95 -5.72
C LEU A 57 6.54 -5.91 -6.80
N ASN A 58 5.43 -6.11 -7.53
CA ASN A 58 4.86 -5.10 -8.42
C ASN A 58 3.75 -4.31 -7.67
N PHE A 59 3.76 -2.99 -7.82
CA PHE A 59 3.06 -2.02 -6.97
C PHE A 59 1.69 -1.59 -7.45
N ASP A 60 1.25 -2.12 -8.59
CA ASP A 60 -0.02 -1.78 -9.24
C ASP A 60 -1.28 -2.11 -8.41
N ALA A 61 -1.18 -2.73 -7.23
CA ALA A 61 -2.33 -3.18 -6.41
C ALA A 61 -3.25 -2.05 -5.92
N MET A 62 -2.68 -0.89 -5.60
CA MET A 62 -3.42 0.33 -5.23
C MET A 62 -3.45 1.36 -6.37
N GLU A 63 -2.87 1.02 -7.52
CA GLU A 63 -2.91 1.85 -8.72
C GLU A 63 -4.36 1.92 -9.25
N GLY A 64 -4.81 3.14 -9.54
CA GLY A 64 -6.19 3.43 -9.93
C GLY A 64 -7.07 3.97 -8.79
N LEU A 65 -6.59 3.97 -7.55
CA LEU A 65 -7.17 4.82 -6.52
C LEU A 65 -6.71 6.25 -6.76
N GLU A 66 -7.64 7.12 -7.17
CA GLU A 66 -7.41 8.56 -7.24
C GLU A 66 -7.33 9.11 -5.81
N PHE A 67 -6.17 8.97 -5.19
CA PHE A 67 -5.91 9.56 -3.87
C PHE A 67 -6.00 11.08 -3.99
N TYR A 68 -6.86 11.63 -3.15
CA TYR A 68 -7.19 13.04 -2.96
C TYR A 68 -6.19 14.04 -3.53
N ASP A 69 -6.63 14.82 -4.52
CA ASP A 69 -6.03 16.11 -4.89
C ASP A 69 -6.37 17.12 -3.76
N PRO A 70 -5.38 17.72 -3.07
CA PRO A 70 -5.64 18.70 -2.01
C PRO A 70 -6.41 19.95 -2.48
N GLU A 71 -6.67 20.13 -3.78
CA GLU A 71 -7.59 21.15 -4.29
C GLU A 71 -9.08 20.79 -4.21
N MET A 72 -9.46 19.56 -3.84
CA MET A 72 -10.86 19.11 -3.78
C MET A 72 -11.52 19.33 -2.40
N ASP A 73 -11.32 20.51 -1.81
CA ASP A 73 -12.25 21.02 -0.82
C ASP A 73 -13.22 22.01 -1.49
N THR A 74 -14.52 21.86 -1.21
CA THR A 74 -15.67 22.69 -1.64
C THR A 74 -16.39 22.39 -2.98
N ASN A 75 -17.17 21.30 -3.04
CA ASN A 75 -18.64 21.37 -3.19
C ASN A 75 -19.26 20.00 -3.50
N ILE A 76 -20.10 19.54 -2.58
CA ILE A 76 -21.13 18.53 -2.86
C ILE A 76 -22.23 19.22 -3.69
N THR A 77 -22.34 18.95 -5.00
CA THR A 77 -23.63 19.01 -5.73
C THR A 77 -23.60 18.11 -6.98
N GLU A 78 -24.30 16.97 -6.90
CA GLU A 78 -25.04 16.19 -7.93
C GLU A 78 -24.63 16.12 -9.45
N PRO A 79 -25.08 15.06 -10.17
CA PRO A 79 -24.28 14.33 -11.16
C PRO A 79 -24.43 14.84 -12.60
N VAL A 80 -23.37 14.71 -13.40
CA VAL A 80 -23.43 14.92 -14.86
C VAL A 80 -22.77 13.73 -15.59
N SER A 81 -23.54 13.14 -16.50
CA SER A 81 -23.20 12.05 -17.42
C SER A 81 -21.82 12.14 -18.10
N PRO A 82 -21.21 11.01 -18.48
CA PRO A 82 -19.91 10.99 -19.15
C PRO A 82 -20.00 11.40 -20.64
N PRO A 83 -19.06 12.22 -21.15
CA PRO A 83 -18.82 12.34 -22.59
C PRO A 83 -17.75 11.33 -23.07
N PRO A 84 -17.69 11.03 -24.38
CA PRO A 84 -16.99 9.87 -24.91
C PRO A 84 -15.47 10.09 -25.09
N LEU A 85 -14.73 9.00 -24.87
CA LEU A 85 -13.30 8.81 -25.17
C LEU A 85 -12.90 9.31 -26.56
N LYS A 86 -11.88 10.17 -26.63
CA LYS A 86 -10.96 10.30 -27.78
C LYS A 86 -9.55 10.71 -27.33
N ASP A 87 -8.60 9.85 -27.70
CA ASP A 87 -7.16 10.02 -27.87
C ASP A 87 -6.57 11.41 -27.55
N VAL A 88 -5.73 11.45 -26.51
CA VAL A 88 -4.53 12.30 -26.50
C VAL A 88 -3.45 11.62 -25.68
N ALA A 89 -2.44 11.11 -26.39
CA ALA A 89 -1.10 11.02 -25.84
C ALA A 89 -0.69 12.42 -25.37
N SER A 90 -0.48 12.58 -24.06
CA SER A 90 0.16 13.76 -23.49
C SER A 90 0.87 13.34 -22.22
N GLU A 91 2.18 13.17 -22.38
CA GLU A 91 3.21 13.62 -21.45
C GLU A 91 2.81 13.61 -19.97
N LEU A 92 2.98 12.46 -19.33
CA LEU A 92 3.03 12.34 -17.88
C LEU A 92 4.37 12.93 -17.37
N HIS A 93 4.52 14.24 -17.47
CA HIS A 93 5.48 15.01 -16.67
C HIS A 93 4.67 15.82 -15.67
N THR A 94 4.05 15.14 -14.71
CA THR A 94 3.66 15.78 -13.46
C THR A 94 4.87 15.73 -12.54
N ASN A 95 5.68 16.79 -12.62
CA ASN A 95 6.43 17.25 -11.47
C ASN A 95 5.40 17.59 -10.39
N THR A 96 5.07 16.62 -9.55
CA THR A 96 4.33 16.88 -8.32
C THR A 96 5.25 17.75 -7.47
N PRO A 97 4.87 18.98 -7.10
CA PRO A 97 5.67 19.75 -6.16
C PRO A 97 5.72 18.96 -4.86
N GLU A 98 6.94 18.73 -4.35
CA GLU A 98 7.20 18.24 -3.00
C GLU A 98 6.45 19.15 -2.02
N GLN A 99 5.25 18.72 -1.62
CA GLN A 99 4.50 19.39 -0.57
C GLN A 99 5.00 18.82 0.75
N GLU A 100 5.75 19.63 1.49
CA GLU A 100 6.12 19.47 2.91
C GLU A 100 4.87 19.42 3.81
N GLY A 101 3.96 18.47 3.56
CA GLY A 101 2.92 18.06 4.49
C GLY A 101 3.37 16.77 5.15
N ASP A 102 3.46 16.76 6.48
CA ASP A 102 3.62 15.51 7.24
C ASP A 102 2.54 14.53 6.77
N PHE A 103 2.96 13.32 6.42
CA PHE A 103 2.04 12.29 5.98
C PHE A 103 1.13 11.85 7.12
N ASP A 104 -0.17 11.99 6.91
CA ASP A 104 -1.17 11.56 7.88
C ASP A 104 -1.74 10.18 7.51
N ILE A 105 -1.31 9.15 8.26
CA ILE A 105 -1.75 7.76 8.09
C ILE A 105 -3.27 7.64 8.34
N ASP A 106 -3.84 8.39 9.28
CA ASP A 106 -5.28 8.34 9.56
C ASP A 106 -6.09 8.84 8.36
N THR A 107 -5.67 9.96 7.77
CA THR A 107 -6.28 10.49 6.55
C THR A 107 -6.11 9.52 5.38
N TYR A 108 -4.93 8.92 5.20
CA TYR A 108 -4.70 7.91 4.17
C TYR A 108 -5.63 6.70 4.31
N MET A 109 -5.70 6.08 5.50
CA MET A 109 -6.55 4.91 5.75
C MET A 109 -8.04 5.25 5.58
N SER A 110 -8.47 6.43 6.04
CA SER A 110 -9.84 6.91 5.82
C SER A 110 -10.17 7.04 4.33
N ASN A 111 -9.23 7.54 3.53
CA ASN A 111 -9.40 7.66 2.08
C ASN A 111 -9.41 6.31 1.36
N VAL A 112 -8.53 5.38 1.76
CA VAL A 112 -8.55 4.02 1.20
C VAL A 112 -9.92 3.38 1.36
N TYR A 113 -10.50 3.42 2.57
CA TYR A 113 -11.81 2.81 2.80
C TYR A 113 -12.98 3.59 2.23
N SER A 114 -12.81 4.86 1.85
CA SER A 114 -13.85 5.61 1.13
C SER A 114 -13.86 5.27 -0.37
N LEU A 115 -12.71 4.81 -0.90
CA LEU A 115 -12.53 4.45 -2.30
C LEU A 115 -12.42 2.94 -2.54
N GLU A 116 -12.44 2.10 -1.50
CA GLU A 116 -12.24 0.65 -1.59
C GLU A 116 -13.22 -0.07 -2.53
N GLU A 117 -14.40 0.50 -2.77
CA GLU A 117 -15.37 -0.03 -3.73
C GLU A 117 -14.83 -0.07 -5.16
N GLN A 118 -13.89 0.81 -5.51
CA GLN A 118 -13.24 0.81 -6.82
C GLN A 118 -12.36 -0.42 -7.03
N LEU A 119 -11.93 -1.09 -5.95
CA LEU A 119 -11.11 -2.30 -5.99
C LEU A 119 -11.94 -3.59 -6.05
N ILE A 120 -13.28 -3.50 -6.03
CA ILE A 120 -14.15 -4.69 -5.92
C ILE A 120 -13.87 -5.74 -6.98
N GLU A 121 -13.71 -5.36 -8.25
CA GLU A 121 -13.47 -6.32 -9.34
C GLU A 121 -12.12 -7.04 -9.18
N ARG A 122 -11.10 -6.31 -8.72
CA ARG A 122 -9.77 -6.87 -8.44
C ARG A 122 -9.80 -7.80 -7.24
N ILE A 123 -10.44 -7.38 -6.15
CA ILE A 123 -10.65 -8.19 -4.94
C ILE A 123 -11.41 -9.47 -5.27
N ASP A 124 -12.44 -9.40 -6.13
CA ASP A 124 -13.19 -10.57 -6.57
C ASP A 124 -12.33 -11.53 -7.41
N SER A 125 -11.55 -10.99 -8.33
CA SER A 125 -10.60 -11.76 -9.13
C SER A 125 -9.59 -12.48 -8.23
N ALA A 126 -8.99 -11.76 -7.27
CA ALA A 126 -8.05 -12.30 -6.30
C ALA A 126 -8.72 -13.37 -5.41
N TYR A 127 -9.92 -13.10 -4.88
CA TYR A 127 -10.68 -14.03 -4.03
C TYR A 127 -10.99 -15.34 -4.75
N ASN A 128 -11.24 -15.33 -6.05
CA ASN A 128 -11.48 -16.55 -6.82
C ASN A 128 -10.21 -17.39 -7.03
N LYS A 129 -9.02 -16.79 -6.89
CA LYS A 129 -7.72 -17.45 -7.09
C LYS A 129 -7.11 -17.95 -5.78
N ILE A 130 -7.57 -17.47 -4.63
CA ILE A 130 -6.88 -17.74 -3.36
C ILE A 130 -6.92 -19.21 -2.95
N GLU A 131 -5.80 -19.68 -2.45
CA GLU A 131 -5.74 -20.89 -1.65
C GLU A 131 -6.16 -20.59 -0.20
N HIS A 132 -7.45 -20.70 0.10
CA HIS A 132 -7.99 -20.38 1.44
C HIS A 132 -7.26 -21.04 2.62
N LEU A 133 -6.72 -22.25 2.42
CA LEU A 133 -5.97 -22.96 3.46
C LEU A 133 -4.59 -22.31 3.70
N GLN A 134 -3.94 -21.81 2.66
CA GLN A 134 -2.66 -21.11 2.75
C GLN A 134 -2.85 -19.79 3.50
N ILE A 135 -3.80 -18.95 3.06
CA ILE A 135 -4.08 -17.67 3.74
C ILE A 135 -4.43 -17.91 5.21
N LYS A 136 -5.25 -18.93 5.51
CA LYS A 136 -5.59 -19.23 6.91
C LYS A 136 -4.34 -19.57 7.75
N LYS A 137 -3.42 -20.39 7.21
CA LYS A 137 -2.18 -20.72 7.91
C LYS A 137 -1.33 -19.48 8.18
N LEU A 138 -1.27 -18.55 7.23
CA LEU A 138 -0.54 -17.29 7.40
C LEU A 138 -1.19 -16.42 8.48
N LEU A 139 -2.52 -16.28 8.46
CA LEU A 139 -3.25 -15.57 9.51
C LEU A 139 -3.03 -16.18 10.90
N ASP A 140 -2.95 -17.51 11.02
CA ASP A 140 -2.70 -18.21 12.28
C ASP A 140 -1.26 -17.99 12.82
N LEU A 141 -0.33 -17.48 11.99
CA LEU A 141 1.05 -17.16 12.38
C LEU A 141 1.24 -15.70 12.81
N LEU A 142 0.27 -14.83 12.51
CA LEU A 142 0.37 -13.42 12.84
C LEU A 142 0.34 -13.17 14.35
N PRO A 143 1.00 -12.11 14.84
CA PRO A 143 0.95 -11.73 16.25
C PRO A 143 -0.48 -11.47 16.74
N SER A 144 -0.91 -12.22 17.75
CA SER A 144 -2.28 -12.12 18.29
C SER A 144 -2.56 -10.84 19.07
N GLU A 145 -1.52 -10.06 19.38
CA GLU A 145 -1.62 -8.78 20.09
C GLU A 145 -2.00 -7.62 19.16
N LEU A 146 -1.93 -7.83 17.84
CA LEU A 146 -2.27 -6.82 16.85
C LEU A 146 -3.78 -6.74 16.58
N PRO A 147 -4.28 -5.57 16.14
CA PRO A 147 -5.65 -5.43 15.65
C PRO A 147 -5.96 -6.41 14.53
N ALA A 148 -7.19 -6.92 14.49
CA ALA A 148 -7.59 -7.94 13.52
C ALA A 148 -7.49 -7.42 12.07
N ILE A 149 -6.63 -8.04 11.27
CA ILE A 149 -6.35 -7.62 9.87
C ILE A 149 -7.52 -7.88 8.91
N ASP A 150 -8.54 -8.65 9.33
CA ASP A 150 -9.74 -8.98 8.56
C ASP A 150 -10.91 -8.00 8.81
N GLY A 151 -10.64 -6.84 9.40
CA GLY A 151 -11.55 -5.72 9.55
C GLY A 151 -10.97 -4.40 9.04
N LYS A 152 -11.75 -3.30 9.13
CA LYS A 152 -11.22 -1.95 8.89
C LYS A 152 -10.27 -1.56 10.02
N LEU A 153 -9.13 -0.99 9.67
CA LEU A 153 -8.09 -0.53 10.58
C LEU A 153 -8.04 1.00 10.61
N SER A 154 -7.98 1.63 11.78
CA SER A 154 -7.61 3.05 11.86
C SER A 154 -6.14 3.26 11.42
N GLY A 155 -5.72 4.52 11.26
CA GLY A 155 -4.31 4.81 11.03
C GLY A 155 -3.43 4.47 12.25
N GLU A 156 -3.95 4.65 13.46
CA GLU A 156 -3.30 4.15 14.69
C GLU A 156 -3.10 2.62 14.66
N GLU A 157 -4.12 1.86 14.29
CA GLU A 157 -4.04 0.39 14.19
C GLU A 157 -3.08 -0.05 13.08
N MET A 158 -3.10 0.62 11.92
CA MET A 158 -2.15 0.38 10.83
C MET A 158 -0.70 0.72 11.23
N SER A 159 -0.51 1.75 12.07
CA SER A 159 0.81 2.12 12.59
C SER A 159 1.39 1.03 13.49
N LEU A 160 0.56 0.31 14.25
CA LEU A 160 1.00 -0.86 15.02
C LEU A 160 1.46 -2.01 14.10
N TRP A 161 0.74 -2.24 13.00
CA TRP A 161 1.14 -3.20 11.97
C TRP A 161 2.48 -2.84 11.31
N LEU A 162 2.68 -1.56 10.98
CA LEU A 162 3.94 -1.06 10.44
C LEU A 162 5.10 -1.25 11.41
N ALA A 163 4.91 -0.88 12.68
CA ALA A 163 5.93 -1.05 13.71
C ALA A 163 6.32 -2.52 13.89
N GLN A 164 5.35 -3.45 13.81
CA GLN A 164 5.64 -4.88 13.88
C GLN A 164 6.34 -5.39 12.62
N TYR A 165 5.93 -4.93 11.43
CA TYR A 165 6.61 -5.26 10.17
C TYR A 165 8.09 -4.87 10.21
N SER A 166 8.42 -3.68 10.75
CA SER A 166 9.80 -3.23 10.92
C SER A 166 10.63 -4.05 11.92
N ASN A 167 10.00 -4.86 12.77
CA ASN A 167 10.69 -5.77 13.69
C ASN A 167 11.05 -7.13 13.05
N ASP A 168 10.93 -7.25 11.72
CA ASP A 168 11.31 -8.41 10.91
C ASP A 168 10.54 -9.70 11.27
N ASP A 169 9.23 -9.58 11.42
CA ASP A 169 8.35 -10.75 11.54
C ASP A 169 8.07 -11.33 10.14
N GLY A 170 8.83 -12.35 9.76
CA GLY A 170 8.69 -13.04 8.47
C GLY A 170 7.27 -13.53 8.17
N SER A 171 6.43 -13.76 9.19
CA SER A 171 5.03 -14.16 8.98
C SER A 171 4.17 -13.05 8.35
N ILE A 172 4.45 -11.79 8.67
CA ILE A 172 3.80 -10.63 8.06
C ILE A 172 4.23 -10.52 6.60
N THR A 173 5.54 -10.59 6.35
CA THR A 173 6.10 -10.56 5.00
C THR A 173 5.52 -11.66 4.11
N ASP A 174 5.43 -12.89 4.60
CA ASP A 174 4.84 -14.01 3.85
C ASP A 174 3.36 -13.75 3.47
N LEU A 175 2.59 -13.14 4.37
CA LEU A 175 1.21 -12.73 4.08
C LEU A 175 1.17 -11.65 3.00
N LEU A 176 1.98 -10.60 3.13
CA LEU A 176 2.03 -9.49 2.18
C LEU A 176 2.39 -9.97 0.77
N VAL A 177 3.44 -10.78 0.65
CA VAL A 177 3.86 -11.39 -0.63
C VAL A 177 2.75 -12.25 -1.22
N THR A 178 2.12 -13.11 -0.41
CA THR A 178 1.04 -13.99 -0.87
C THR A 178 -0.15 -13.19 -1.39
N ILE A 179 -0.55 -12.11 -0.72
CA ILE A 179 -1.65 -11.27 -1.16
C ILE A 179 -1.30 -10.53 -2.46
N ARG A 180 -0.10 -9.93 -2.55
CA ARG A 180 0.36 -9.20 -3.74
C ARG A 180 0.44 -10.09 -4.98
N GLN A 181 0.85 -11.35 -4.85
CA GLN A 181 0.94 -12.27 -5.98
C GLN A 181 -0.41 -12.53 -6.68
N LEU A 182 -1.53 -12.35 -5.98
CA LEU A 182 -2.88 -12.59 -6.53
C LEU A 182 -3.28 -11.58 -7.61
N ASP A 183 -2.65 -10.40 -7.63
CA ASP A 183 -2.84 -9.40 -8.69
C ASP A 183 -2.22 -9.82 -10.02
N PHE A 184 -1.24 -10.72 -10.01
CA PHE A 184 -0.41 -11.05 -11.17
C PHE A 184 -0.60 -12.46 -11.72
N THR A 185 -1.22 -13.35 -10.95
CA THR A 185 -1.64 -14.70 -11.38
C THR A 185 -3.01 -14.69 -12.03
#